data_AF-A0A6G2Q7H1-F1
#
_entry.id   AF-A0A6G2Q7H1-F1
#
_cell.length_a   1.000
_cell.length_b   1.000
_cell.length_c   1.000
_cell.angle_alpha   90.00
_cell.angle_beta   90.00
_cell.angle_gamma   90.00
#
_symmetry.space_group_name_H-M   'P 1'
#
loop_
_entity.id
_entity.type
_entity.pdbx_description
1 polymer ?
#
loop_
_entity_poly.entity_id
_entity_poly.type
_entity_poly.pdbx_seq_one_letter_code
_entity_poly.pdbx_strand_id
1 'polypeptide(L)' 'MTQTGSAESMVNRLTAINWADYAAGDRNVASRTLLMREFLRRAALWVEYLGGSEHWPFFDIAERIGPRQEPIPG' A
#
# COMPACT_ATOMS: atom_id res chain seq x y z
N MET A 1 -15.47 -6.23 16.24
CA MET A 1 -16.07 -5.10 15.50
C MET A 1 -14.95 -4.38 14.79
N THR A 2 -14.87 -4.52 13.47
CA THR A 2 -13.64 -4.26 12.70
C THR A 2 -13.38 -2.76 12.53
N GLN A 3 -12.10 -2.48 12.61
CA GLN A 3 -11.39 -1.22 12.64
C GLN A 3 -11.45 -0.46 11.29
N THR A 4 -12.62 -0.37 10.65
CA THR A 4 -12.77 0.25 9.32
C THR A 4 -12.38 1.74 9.35
N GLY A 5 -12.77 2.46 10.41
CA GLY A 5 -12.43 3.89 10.56
C GLY A 5 -10.93 4.18 10.74
N SER A 6 -10.13 3.21 11.21
CA SER A 6 -8.67 3.40 11.33
C SER A 6 -7.97 3.19 10.00
N ALA A 7 -8.37 2.17 9.23
CA ALA A 7 -7.82 1.90 7.91
C ALA A 7 -8.14 3.05 6.94
N GLU A 8 -9.39 3.51 6.93
CA GLU A 8 -9.84 4.64 6.11
C GLU A 8 -9.12 5.95 6.50
N SER A 9 -8.98 6.24 7.79
CA SER A 9 -8.20 7.38 8.28
C SER A 9 -6.73 7.32 7.84
N MET A 10 -6.11 6.14 7.88
CA MET A 10 -4.76 5.95 7.35
C MET A 10 -4.68 6.21 5.85
N VAL A 11 -5.61 5.67 5.06
CA VAL A 11 -5.65 5.90 3.60
C VAL A 11 -5.82 7.38 3.28
N ASN A 12 -6.74 8.07 3.97
CA ASN A 12 -6.96 9.51 3.80
C ASN A 12 -5.69 10.32 4.11
N ARG A 13 -4.95 9.95 5.16
CA ARG A 13 -3.67 10.60 5.49
C ARG A 13 -2.59 10.34 4.45
N LEU A 14 -2.50 9.12 3.91
CA LEU A 14 -1.51 8.76 2.90
C LEU A 14 -1.79 9.42 1.54
N THR A 15 -3.07 9.53 1.16
CA THR A 15 -3.50 10.16 -0.11
C THR A 15 -3.39 11.68 -0.09
N ALA A 16 -3.49 12.31 1.09
CA ALA A 16 -3.28 13.75 1.25
C ALA A 16 -1.81 14.19 1.10
N ILE A 17 -0.84 13.27 1.11
CA ILE A 17 0.58 13.60 0.96
C ILE A 17 0.87 13.98 -0.48
N ASN A 18 1.42 15.18 -0.70
CA ASN A 18 2.03 15.52 -2.00
C ASN A 18 3.36 14.79 -2.16
N TRP A 19 3.33 13.63 -2.82
CA TRP A 19 4.52 12.81 -3.09
C TRP A 19 5.50 13.44 -4.09
N ALA A 20 5.04 14.40 -4.90
CA ALA A 20 5.87 15.13 -5.86
C ALA A 20 6.65 16.31 -5.25
N ASP A 21 6.37 16.69 -3.99
CA ASP A 21 7.20 17.65 -3.27
C ASP A 21 8.49 16.97 -2.76
N TYR A 22 9.50 16.98 -3.62
CA TYR A 22 10.83 16.43 -3.33
C TYR A 22 11.52 17.15 -2.16
N ALA A 23 11.33 18.47 -2.02
CA ALA A 23 11.94 19.24 -0.94
C ALA A 23 11.34 18.87 0.42
N ALA A 24 10.02 18.65 0.50
CA ALA A 24 9.39 18.08 1.70
C ALA A 24 9.82 16.63 1.93
N GLY A 25 10.13 15.89 0.87
CA GLY A 25 10.70 14.55 0.93
C GLY A 25 12.06 14.52 1.60
N ASP A 26 12.99 15.36 1.15
CA ASP A 26 14.35 15.44 1.69
C ASP A 26 14.35 15.85 3.17
N ARG A 27 13.49 16.81 3.55
CA ARG A 27 13.32 17.21 4.96
C ARG A 27 12.82 16.08 5.86
N ASN A 28 12.13 15.09 5.31
CA ASN A 28 11.53 13.97 6.05
C ASN A 28 12.09 12.61 5.62
N VAL A 29 13.32 12.56 5.07
CA VAL A 29 13.87 11.36 4.43
C VAL A 29 13.92 10.16 5.39
N ALA A 30 14.25 10.41 6.67
CA ALA A 30 14.31 9.36 7.70
C ALA A 30 12.92 8.74 7.94
N SER A 31 11.90 9.56 8.15
CA SER A 31 10.52 9.10 8.35
C SER A 31 9.98 8.38 7.12
N ARG A 32 10.24 8.89 5.90
CA ARG A 32 9.87 8.23 4.65
C ARG A 32 10.57 6.88 4.46
N THR A 33 11.85 6.79 4.83
CA THR A 33 12.62 5.53 4.79
C THR A 33 12.04 4.49 5.74
N LEU A 34 11.71 4.88 6.97
CA LEU A 34 11.07 4.00 7.95
C LEU A 34 9.69 3.53 7.47
N LEU A 35 8.90 4.44 6.88
CA LEU A 35 7.59 4.10 6.31
C LEU A 35 7.73 3.11 5.15
N MET A 36 8.68 3.32 4.24
CA MET A 36 8.93 2.41 3.12
C MET A 36 9.40 1.04 3.59
N ARG A 37 10.28 0.98 4.60
CA ARG A 37 10.73 -0.28 5.20
C ARG A 37 9.56 -1.05 5.81
N GLU A 38 8.67 -0.36 6.52
CA GLU A 38 7.51 -0.99 7.14
C GLU A 38 6.48 -1.43 6.10
N PHE A 39 6.23 -0.63 5.07
CA PHE A 39 5.40 -1.01 3.92
C PHE A 39 5.93 -2.30 3.28
N LEU A 40 7.22 -2.37 2.97
CA LEU A 40 7.84 -3.55 2.36
C LEU A 40 7.71 -4.78 3.26
N ARG A 41 7.95 -4.68 4.57
CA ARG A 41 7.76 -5.83 5.48
C ARG A 41 6.33 -6.33 5.49
N ARG A 42 5.35 -5.44 5.57
CA ARG A 42 3.93 -5.83 5.59
C ARG A 42 3.49 -6.41 4.27
N ALA A 43 3.91 -5.82 3.15
CA ALA A 43 3.60 -6.31 1.83
C ALA A 43 4.24 -7.68 1.57
N ALA A 44 5.45 -7.97 2.07
CA ALA A 44 6.06 -9.30 1.96
C ALA A 44 5.18 -10.41 2.56
N LEU A 45 4.53 -10.15 3.71
CA LEU A 45 3.59 -11.10 4.32
C LEU A 45 2.36 -11.35 3.44
N TRP A 46 1.85 -10.31 2.78
CA TRP A 46 0.76 -10.45 1.82
C TRP A 46 1.18 -11.22 0.58
N VAL A 47 2.38 -10.96 0.05
CA VAL A 47 2.91 -11.66 -1.12
C VAL A 47 3.13 -13.14 -0.83
N GLU A 48 3.64 -13.48 0.35
CA GLU A 48 3.76 -14.88 0.80
C GLU A 48 2.39 -15.54 0.88
N TYR A 49 1.42 -14.89 1.53
CA TYR A 49 0.05 -15.39 1.66
C TYR A 49 -0.63 -15.60 0.30
N LEU A 50 -0.38 -14.71 -0.66
CA LEU A 50 -0.97 -14.74 -1.99
C LEU A 50 -0.19 -15.63 -2.98
N GLY A 51 0.94 -16.21 -2.57
CA GLY A 51 1.77 -17.07 -3.42
C GLY A 51 2.42 -16.31 -4.59
N GLY A 52 3.12 -15.20 -4.29
CA GLY A 52 3.78 -14.35 -5.29
C GLY A 52 5.23 -14.00 -4.98
N SER A 53 5.88 -14.74 -4.07
CA SER A 53 7.20 -14.41 -3.51
C SER A 53 8.31 -14.24 -4.56
N GLU A 54 8.20 -14.91 -5.71
CA GLU A 54 9.10 -14.81 -6.85
C GLU A 54 9.08 -13.45 -7.56
N HIS A 55 8.03 -12.66 -7.35
CA HIS A 55 7.86 -11.31 -7.93
C HIS A 55 8.08 -10.19 -6.90
N TRP A 56 8.46 -10.54 -5.67
CA TRP A 56 8.80 -9.56 -4.64
C TRP A 56 10.06 -8.73 -5.04
N PRO A 57 10.10 -7.40 -4.87
CA PRO A 57 9.13 -6.50 -4.23
C PRO A 57 8.14 -5.81 -5.17
N PHE A 58 8.03 -6.25 -6.42
CA PHE A 58 7.22 -5.60 -7.46
C PHE A 58 5.86 -6.29 -7.71
N PHE A 59 5.49 -7.25 -6.87
CA PHE A 59 4.22 -7.97 -6.96
C PHE A 59 3.02 -7.03 -6.72
N ASP A 60 2.07 -7.02 -7.66
CA ASP A 60 0.84 -6.24 -7.54
C ASP A 60 -0.18 -6.97 -6.66
N ILE A 61 -0.19 -6.60 -5.37
CA ILE A 61 -1.14 -7.11 -4.39
C ILE A 61 -2.58 -6.74 -4.80
N ALA A 62 -2.80 -5.54 -5.35
CA ALA A 62 -4.14 -5.06 -5.70
C ALA A 62 -4.71 -5.82 -6.89
N GLU A 63 -3.90 -6.10 -7.92
CA GLU A 63 -4.28 -6.97 -9.03
C GLU A 63 -4.67 -8.37 -8.53
N ARG A 64 -3.90 -8.94 -7.58
CA ARG A 64 -4.14 -10.29 -7.08
C ARG A 64 -5.39 -10.43 -6.20
N ILE A 65 -5.69 -9.42 -5.38
CA ILE A 65 -6.88 -9.44 -4.48
C ILE A 65 -8.11 -8.79 -5.09
N GLY A 66 -7.97 -8.12 -6.24
CA GLY A 66 -9.01 -7.31 -6.86
C GLY A 66 -10.32 -8.09 -6.98
N PRO A 67 -11.46 -7.49 -6.60
CA PRO A 67 -12.74 -8.16 -6.77
C PRO A 67 -12.91 -8.47 -8.25
N ARG A 68 -13.22 -9.74 -8.56
CA ARG A 68 -13.70 -10.13 -9.89
C ARG A 68 -14.87 -9.20 -10.19
N GLN A 69 -14.64 -8.18 -11.01
CA GLN A 69 -15.70 -7.27 -11.43
C GLN A 69 -16.68 -8.17 -12.18
N GLU A 70 -17.84 -8.46 -11.60
CA GLU A 70 -18.95 -8.89 -12.44
C GLU A 70 -19.21 -7.75 -13.43
N PRO A 71 -19.28 -8.03 -14.74
CA PRO A 71 -19.57 -6.98 -15.70
C PRO A 71 -20.90 -6.34 -15.29
N ILE A 72 -20.90 -5.01 -15.12
CA ILE A 72 -22.13 -4.26 -14.88
C ILE A 72 -23.10 -4.60 -16.03
N PRO A 73 -24.26 -5.22 -15.77
CA PRO A 73 -25.24 -5.45 -16.81
C PRO A 73 -25.71 -4.09 -17.35
N GLY A 74 -25.70 -3.96 -18.68
CA GLY A 74 -26.14 -2.77 -19.39
C GLY A 74 -27.65 -2.52 -19.31
#